data_AF-A0A4S9SKK3-F1
#
_entry.id   AF-A0A4S9SKK3-F1
#
_cell.length_a   1.000
_cell.length_b   1.000
_cell.length_c   1.000
_cell.angle_alpha   90.00
_cell.angle_beta   90.00
_cell.angle_gamma   90.00
#
_symmetry.space_group_name_H-M   'P 1'
#
loop_
_entity.id
_entity.type
_entity.pdbx_description
1 polymer ?
#
loop_
_entity_poly.entity_id
_entity_poly.type
_entity_poly.pdbx_seq_one_letter_code
_entity_poly.pdbx_strand_id
1 'polypeptide(L)'
;MEIDHLESVCTHQKSERQIVTLYDISKDIFEDAIGPEEAATKIASCVCVSDDFQTAYLDVVCFLIGAANNLSEQHDLSKLANLTLALSRLPDARNETRRTIQLSFDYKSSEIGPGDIFVVGEGKIWADLPQFAVNLGDSMYVIKPPFSGPTAYISDGLAEHWAEQKWTNLNTFAAYLISGSDDTPYSLAYLYLYTFRTITDSLEYDPKTEKGIDSLHSLRSACRWITIAGEQIWTESMRSPRNAAAGPLWHRKYHVDLVKSGQWGERSLITSQRWLAWASRLDKLAGSDMIEDELKDMARSSAEMIRMFEREWVFDIKDEIQ
;
A
#
# COMPACT_ATOMS: atom_id res chain seq x y z
N MET A 1 -13.40 21.01 2.40
CA MET A 1 -12.18 20.51 3.03
C MET A 1 -11.54 19.41 2.18
N GLU A 2 -12.31 18.47 1.60
CA GLU A 2 -11.80 17.48 0.60
C GLU A 2 -11.32 18.12 -0.72
N ILE A 3 -12.04 19.13 -1.21
CA ILE A 3 -11.73 19.82 -2.48
C ILE A 3 -10.37 20.56 -2.42
N ASP A 4 -10.02 21.15 -1.28
CA ASP A 4 -8.77 21.91 -1.12
C ASP A 4 -7.52 21.01 -1.16
N HIS A 5 -7.64 19.75 -0.73
CA HIS A 5 -6.55 18.77 -0.77
C HIS A 5 -6.32 18.22 -2.18
N LEU A 6 -7.39 17.98 -2.95
CA LEU A 6 -7.30 17.66 -4.38
C LEU A 6 -6.69 18.84 -5.16
N GLU A 7 -7.10 20.07 -4.86
CA GLU A 7 -6.51 21.27 -5.47
C GLU A 7 -5.01 21.42 -5.15
N SER A 8 -4.59 21.09 -3.92
CA SER A 8 -3.18 21.12 -3.50
C SER A 8 -2.33 20.09 -4.24
N VAL A 9 -2.81 18.84 -4.40
CA VAL A 9 -2.13 17.81 -5.21
C VAL A 9 -2.04 18.24 -6.68
N CYS A 10 -3.07 18.96 -7.18
CA CYS A 10 -3.12 19.48 -8.55
C CYS A 10 -2.40 20.83 -8.77
N THR A 11 -1.71 21.42 -7.76
CA THR A 11 -1.07 22.75 -7.93
C THR A 11 0.13 22.77 -8.89
N HIS A 12 0.89 21.67 -9.02
CA HIS A 12 1.93 21.54 -10.06
C HIS A 12 1.35 21.41 -11.46
N GLN A 13 0.10 20.98 -11.53
CA GLN A 13 -0.61 20.62 -12.73
C GLN A 13 -1.46 21.78 -13.25
N LYS A 14 -1.21 23.07 -12.98
CA LYS A 14 -2.08 24.17 -13.49
C LYS A 14 -1.54 24.90 -14.75
N SER A 15 -0.36 24.53 -15.27
CA SER A 15 0.33 25.30 -16.31
C SER A 15 0.03 24.93 -17.78
N GLU A 16 -0.55 23.77 -18.10
CA GLU A 16 -0.49 23.20 -19.46
C GLU A 16 -1.83 22.79 -20.16
N ARG A 17 -3.00 23.28 -19.73
CA ARG A 17 -4.32 23.09 -20.42
C ARG A 17 -4.81 21.64 -20.72
N GLN A 18 -4.04 20.57 -20.52
CA GLN A 18 -4.51 19.16 -20.53
C GLN A 18 -5.21 18.74 -19.21
N ILE A 19 -5.22 19.65 -18.25
CA ILE A 19 -5.32 19.44 -16.80
C ILE A 19 -6.73 19.30 -16.26
N VAL A 20 -7.72 19.82 -16.98
CA VAL A 20 -9.10 19.92 -16.48
C VAL A 20 -9.70 18.52 -16.25
N THR A 21 -9.21 17.51 -16.96
CA THR A 21 -9.89 16.21 -17.00
C THR A 21 -9.59 15.27 -15.83
N LEU A 22 -8.35 15.21 -15.31
CA LEU A 22 -8.05 14.32 -14.16
C LEU A 22 -8.74 14.80 -12.88
N TYR A 23 -8.72 16.11 -12.63
CA TYR A 23 -9.39 16.71 -11.49
C TYR A 23 -10.91 16.49 -11.56
N ASP A 24 -11.53 16.76 -12.70
CA ASP A 24 -12.97 16.58 -12.87
C ASP A 24 -13.38 15.11 -12.74
N ILE A 25 -12.64 14.17 -13.36
CA ILE A 25 -12.90 12.73 -13.22
C ILE A 25 -12.76 12.30 -11.75
N SER A 26 -11.72 12.79 -11.06
CA SER A 26 -11.49 12.44 -9.66
C SER A 26 -12.61 12.97 -8.77
N LYS A 27 -13.04 14.22 -9.00
CA LYS A 27 -14.17 14.80 -8.31
C LYS A 27 -15.44 13.97 -8.52
N ASP A 28 -15.74 13.57 -9.75
CA ASP A 28 -16.90 12.74 -10.06
C ASP A 28 -16.86 11.38 -9.33
N ILE A 29 -15.67 10.77 -9.15
CA ILE A 29 -15.52 9.53 -8.37
C ILE A 29 -15.78 9.78 -6.88
N PHE A 30 -15.20 10.82 -6.30
CA PHE A 30 -15.34 11.11 -4.88
C PHE A 30 -16.76 11.56 -4.53
N GLU A 31 -17.46 12.21 -5.46
CA GLU A 31 -18.89 12.58 -5.34
C GLU A 31 -19.87 11.45 -5.72
N ASP A 32 -19.38 10.24 -6.00
CA ASP A 32 -20.19 9.07 -6.41
C ASP A 32 -21.01 9.29 -7.71
N ALA A 33 -20.61 10.25 -8.53
CA ALA A 33 -21.23 10.52 -9.82
C ALA A 33 -20.87 9.46 -10.87
N ILE A 34 -19.67 8.87 -10.78
CA ILE A 34 -19.20 7.79 -11.66
C ILE A 34 -18.50 6.68 -10.87
N GLY A 35 -18.54 5.47 -11.42
CA GLY A 35 -17.83 4.31 -10.86
C GLY A 35 -16.33 4.26 -11.24
N PRO A 36 -15.54 3.41 -10.57
CA PRO A 36 -14.09 3.29 -10.81
C PRO A 36 -13.76 2.84 -12.24
N GLU A 37 -14.55 1.94 -12.83
CA GLU A 37 -14.34 1.45 -14.20
C GLU A 37 -14.59 2.55 -15.26
N GLU A 38 -15.63 3.35 -15.06
CA GLU A 38 -15.93 4.49 -15.94
C GLU A 38 -14.82 5.55 -15.84
N ALA A 39 -14.39 5.86 -14.62
CA ALA A 39 -13.29 6.79 -14.39
C ALA A 39 -11.96 6.31 -14.99
N ALA A 40 -11.61 5.04 -14.80
CA ALA A 40 -10.41 4.45 -15.40
C ALA A 40 -10.45 4.58 -16.93
N THR A 41 -11.60 4.28 -17.55
CA THR A 41 -11.80 4.41 -19.00
C THR A 41 -11.64 5.86 -19.46
N LYS A 42 -12.22 6.83 -18.74
CA LYS A 42 -12.08 8.26 -19.05
C LYS A 42 -10.62 8.72 -18.92
N ILE A 43 -9.93 8.36 -17.84
CA ILE A 43 -8.51 8.68 -17.63
C ILE A 43 -7.66 8.12 -18.77
N ALA A 44 -7.82 6.83 -19.08
CA ALA A 44 -7.04 6.18 -20.12
C ALA A 44 -7.29 6.82 -21.49
N SER A 45 -8.54 7.18 -21.80
CA SER A 45 -8.88 7.88 -23.04
C SER A 45 -8.17 9.23 -23.14
N CYS A 46 -8.06 9.97 -22.03
CA CYS A 46 -7.33 11.25 -21.98
C CYS A 46 -5.82 11.07 -22.14
N VAL A 47 -5.24 10.05 -21.52
CA VAL A 47 -3.79 9.76 -21.62
C VAL A 47 -3.42 9.30 -23.04
N CYS A 48 -4.22 8.42 -23.66
CA CYS A 48 -3.89 7.83 -24.98
C CYS A 48 -3.92 8.84 -26.14
N VAL A 49 -4.65 9.95 -26.01
CA VAL A 49 -4.70 11.02 -27.02
C VAL A 49 -3.66 12.12 -26.80
N SER A 50 -2.85 12.03 -25.74
CA SER A 50 -1.81 13.01 -25.44
C SER A 50 -0.62 12.88 -26.40
N ASP A 51 -0.19 14.01 -26.96
CA ASP A 51 1.08 14.10 -27.71
C ASP A 51 2.31 13.84 -26.80
N ASP A 52 2.17 14.09 -25.50
CA ASP A 52 3.13 13.71 -24.46
C ASP A 52 2.49 12.64 -23.55
N PHE A 53 2.43 11.42 -24.07
CA PHE A 53 1.87 10.27 -23.35
C PHE A 53 2.62 9.98 -22.05
N GLN A 54 3.95 10.09 -22.06
CA GLN A 54 4.77 9.75 -20.91
C GLN A 54 4.44 10.65 -19.72
N THR A 55 4.41 11.97 -19.93
CA THR A 55 4.07 12.92 -18.88
C THR A 55 2.63 12.73 -18.41
N ALA A 56 1.67 12.59 -19.34
CA ALA A 56 0.27 12.37 -18.98
C ALA A 56 0.04 11.10 -18.15
N TYR A 57 0.75 10.01 -18.48
CA TYR A 57 0.71 8.78 -17.70
C TYR A 57 1.34 8.95 -16.30
N LEU A 58 2.51 9.57 -16.23
CA LEU A 58 3.19 9.83 -14.96
C LEU A 58 2.36 10.72 -14.04
N ASP A 59 1.63 11.70 -14.59
CA ASP A 59 0.72 12.54 -13.83
C ASP A 59 -0.40 11.72 -13.17
N VAL A 60 -0.92 10.68 -13.83
CA VAL A 60 -1.89 9.75 -13.22
C VAL A 60 -1.25 9.00 -12.05
N VAL A 61 -0.05 8.44 -12.24
CA VAL A 61 0.66 7.71 -11.16
C VAL A 61 0.95 8.62 -9.96
N CYS A 62 1.47 9.82 -10.22
CA CYS A 62 1.74 10.84 -9.21
C CYS A 62 0.45 11.28 -8.51
N PHE A 63 -0.65 11.43 -9.25
CA PHE A 63 -1.96 11.75 -8.68
C PHE A 63 -2.44 10.66 -7.73
N LEU A 64 -2.42 9.38 -8.13
CA LEU A 64 -2.88 8.27 -7.29
C LEU A 64 -2.11 8.23 -5.96
N ILE A 65 -0.79 8.35 -6.00
CA ILE A 65 0.05 8.28 -4.80
C ILE A 65 -0.05 9.56 -3.96
N GLY A 66 -0.14 10.72 -4.63
CA GLY A 66 -0.37 12.01 -3.98
C GLY A 66 -1.71 12.08 -3.27
N ALA A 67 -2.78 11.60 -3.90
CA ALA A 67 -4.10 11.49 -3.30
C ALA A 67 -4.09 10.51 -2.12
N ALA A 68 -3.49 9.33 -2.29
CA ALA A 68 -3.37 8.33 -1.21
C ALA A 68 -2.62 8.87 0.02
N ASN A 69 -1.68 9.80 -0.16
CA ASN A 69 -1.01 10.47 0.95
C ASN A 69 -1.89 11.48 1.70
N ASN A 70 -2.77 12.19 0.98
CA ASN A 70 -3.43 13.39 1.52
C ASN A 70 -4.93 13.19 1.85
N LEU A 71 -5.59 12.16 1.30
CA LEU A 71 -6.98 11.84 1.65
C LEU A 71 -7.06 11.35 3.11
N SER A 72 -7.95 11.93 3.91
CA SER A 72 -8.13 11.55 5.32
C SER A 72 -9.16 10.44 5.51
N GLU A 73 -10.16 10.36 4.63
CA GLU A 73 -11.29 9.45 4.78
C GLU A 73 -10.98 8.06 4.23
N GLN A 74 -11.27 7.04 5.04
CA GLN A 74 -11.04 5.64 4.67
C GLN A 74 -11.83 5.23 3.41
N HIS A 75 -13.05 5.74 3.26
CA HIS A 75 -13.90 5.47 2.10
C HIS A 75 -13.29 6.00 0.80
N ASP A 76 -12.68 7.19 0.83
CA ASP A 76 -12.04 7.77 -0.35
C ASP A 76 -10.76 7.03 -0.72
N LEU A 77 -9.99 6.56 0.27
CA LEU A 77 -8.85 5.68 0.02
C LEU A 77 -9.28 4.36 -0.62
N SER A 78 -10.44 3.82 -0.24
CA SER A 78 -11.02 2.64 -0.91
C SER A 78 -11.44 2.94 -2.35
N LYS A 79 -12.08 4.09 -2.62
CA LYS A 79 -12.42 4.53 -3.99
C LYS A 79 -11.17 4.66 -4.86
N LEU A 80 -10.12 5.27 -4.33
CA LEU A 80 -8.85 5.46 -5.02
C LEU A 80 -8.14 4.12 -5.32
N ALA A 81 -8.17 3.18 -4.37
CA ALA A 81 -7.66 1.83 -4.60
C ALA A 81 -8.46 1.10 -5.68
N ASN A 82 -9.79 1.19 -5.66
CA ASN A 82 -10.64 0.61 -6.69
C ASN A 82 -10.40 1.22 -8.08
N LEU A 83 -10.16 2.53 -8.15
CA LEU A 83 -9.74 3.19 -9.39
C LEU A 83 -8.40 2.63 -9.90
N THR A 84 -7.43 2.48 -9.01
CA THR A 84 -6.10 1.93 -9.36
C THR A 84 -6.22 0.51 -9.90
N LEU A 85 -7.04 -0.33 -9.27
CA LEU A 85 -7.31 -1.69 -9.71
C LEU A 85 -8.08 -1.71 -11.06
N ALA A 86 -9.06 -0.83 -11.24
CA ALA A 86 -9.78 -0.68 -12.51
C ALA A 86 -8.83 -0.28 -13.66
N LEU A 87 -7.92 0.68 -13.41
CA LEU A 87 -6.86 1.04 -14.37
C LEU A 87 -6.04 -0.19 -14.76
N SER A 88 -5.67 -1.05 -13.81
CA SER A 88 -4.90 -2.27 -14.11
C SER A 88 -5.63 -3.29 -14.97
N ARG A 89 -6.97 -3.24 -15.03
CA ARG A 89 -7.80 -4.17 -15.82
C ARG A 89 -8.12 -3.66 -17.23
N LEU A 90 -7.73 -2.43 -17.55
CA LEU A 90 -7.97 -1.87 -18.86
C LEU A 90 -7.24 -2.65 -19.96
N PRO A 91 -7.80 -2.68 -21.20
CA PRO A 91 -7.13 -3.28 -22.33
C PRO A 91 -5.83 -2.53 -22.68
N ASP A 92 -4.99 -3.19 -23.48
CA ASP A 92 -3.74 -2.65 -23.97
C ASP A 92 -3.92 -1.28 -24.64
N ALA A 93 -3.30 -0.25 -24.06
CA ALA A 93 -3.28 1.10 -24.61
C ALA A 93 -2.57 1.10 -25.96
N ARG A 94 -3.12 1.82 -26.95
CA ARG A 94 -2.52 1.97 -28.27
C ARG A 94 -2.21 3.42 -28.57
N ASN A 95 -1.14 3.66 -29.32
CA ASN A 95 -0.80 4.99 -29.80
C ASN A 95 -1.81 5.44 -30.85
N GLU A 96 -2.79 6.26 -30.44
CA GLU A 96 -3.80 6.83 -31.34
C GLU A 96 -3.31 8.07 -32.08
N THR A 97 -2.10 8.55 -31.78
CA THR A 97 -1.49 9.68 -32.46
C THR A 97 -0.91 9.28 -33.81
N ARG A 98 -0.60 10.28 -34.64
CA ARG A 98 0.09 10.06 -35.92
C ARG A 98 1.62 10.04 -35.80
N ARG A 99 2.16 10.18 -34.58
CA ARG A 99 3.58 10.32 -34.32
C ARG A 99 4.11 9.07 -33.64
N THR A 100 5.37 8.79 -33.88
CA THR A 100 6.10 7.82 -33.07
C THR A 100 6.44 8.45 -31.73
N ILE A 101 6.11 7.76 -30.63
CA ILE A 101 6.38 8.20 -29.26
C ILE A 101 7.57 7.42 -28.73
N GLN A 102 8.53 8.13 -28.14
CA GLN A 102 9.62 7.51 -27.37
C GLN A 102 9.19 7.44 -25.91
N LEU A 103 9.09 6.22 -25.39
CA LEU A 103 8.63 5.97 -24.02
C LEU A 103 9.79 5.40 -23.22
N SER A 104 10.05 5.94 -22.01
CA SER A 104 11.16 5.47 -21.18
C SER A 104 10.83 5.45 -19.69
N PHE A 105 10.93 4.26 -19.08
CA PHE A 105 10.80 4.04 -17.63
C PHE A 105 11.92 3.11 -17.15
N ASP A 106 12.46 3.34 -15.94
CA ASP A 106 13.47 2.47 -15.31
C ASP A 106 14.65 2.07 -16.22
N TYR A 107 15.19 3.03 -16.97
CA TYR A 107 16.27 2.82 -17.95
C TYR A 107 15.93 1.88 -19.11
N LYS A 108 14.66 1.49 -19.26
CA LYS A 108 14.12 0.80 -20.44
C LYS A 108 13.45 1.83 -21.33
N SER A 109 13.74 1.78 -22.62
CA SER A 109 13.12 2.66 -23.61
C SER A 109 12.47 1.85 -24.71
N SER A 110 11.41 2.38 -25.29
CA SER A 110 10.64 1.74 -26.37
C SER A 110 10.12 2.79 -27.33
N GLU A 111 10.18 2.46 -28.62
CA GLU A 111 9.67 3.31 -29.69
C GLU A 111 8.30 2.79 -30.10
N ILE A 112 7.26 3.61 -29.94
CA ILE A 112 5.86 3.22 -30.14
C ILE A 112 5.34 3.94 -31.38
N GLY A 113 5.17 3.21 -32.49
CA GLY A 113 4.61 3.75 -33.72
C GLY A 113 3.09 3.97 -33.64
N PRO A 114 2.49 4.69 -34.60
CA PRO A 114 1.04 4.84 -34.70
C PRO A 114 0.31 3.49 -34.76
N GLY A 115 -0.66 3.26 -33.87
CA GLY A 115 -1.44 2.03 -33.75
C GLY A 115 -0.78 0.91 -32.94
N ASP A 116 0.50 1.05 -32.60
CA ASP A 116 1.23 0.09 -31.76
C ASP A 116 0.77 0.19 -30.30
N ILE A 117 0.96 -0.91 -29.56
CA ILE A 117 0.64 -0.98 -28.13
C ILE A 117 1.74 -0.26 -27.34
N PHE A 118 1.34 0.55 -26.35
CA PHE A 118 2.28 1.13 -25.40
C PHE A 118 2.84 0.03 -24.48
N VAL A 119 4.10 -0.31 -24.70
CA VAL A 119 4.87 -1.29 -23.92
C VAL A 119 6.20 -0.67 -23.53
N VAL A 120 6.69 -0.92 -22.31
CA VAL A 120 8.07 -0.61 -21.89
C VAL A 120 8.78 -1.88 -21.45
N GLY A 121 9.79 -2.27 -22.23
CA GLY A 121 10.41 -3.58 -22.09
C GLY A 121 9.40 -4.67 -22.45
N GLU A 122 8.93 -5.41 -21.45
CA GLU A 122 7.90 -6.46 -21.60
C GLU A 122 6.56 -6.06 -20.96
N GLY A 123 6.51 -4.92 -20.25
CA GLY A 123 5.34 -4.51 -19.48
C GLY A 123 4.41 -3.56 -20.25
N LYS A 124 3.12 -3.79 -20.14
CA LYS A 124 2.02 -2.97 -20.68
C LYS A 124 1.65 -1.85 -19.72
N ILE A 125 1.31 -0.68 -20.26
CA ILE A 125 1.07 0.52 -19.43
C ILE A 125 -0.01 0.36 -18.37
N TRP A 126 -1.16 -0.22 -18.73
CA TRP A 126 -2.27 -0.35 -17.79
C TRP A 126 -2.12 -1.62 -16.96
N ALA A 127 -1.93 -2.78 -17.60
CA ALA A 127 -1.85 -4.06 -16.90
C ALA A 127 -0.67 -4.17 -15.93
N ASP A 128 0.47 -3.54 -16.23
CA ASP A 128 1.68 -3.66 -15.40
C ASP A 128 2.00 -2.38 -14.60
N LEU A 129 1.20 -1.32 -14.75
CA LEU A 129 1.36 -0.03 -14.07
C LEU A 129 2.83 0.38 -13.82
N PRO A 130 3.67 0.53 -14.87
CA PRO A 130 5.07 0.90 -14.70
C PRO A 130 5.23 2.17 -13.86
N GLN A 131 6.30 2.25 -13.08
CA GLN A 131 6.56 3.31 -12.09
C GLN A 131 5.63 3.32 -10.86
N PHE A 132 4.48 2.63 -10.86
CA PHE A 132 3.59 2.65 -9.69
C PHE A 132 4.23 2.00 -8.45
N ALA A 133 4.78 0.79 -8.57
CA ALA A 133 5.48 0.12 -7.46
C ALA A 133 6.66 0.93 -6.94
N VAL A 134 7.44 1.55 -7.84
CA VAL A 134 8.61 2.35 -7.47
C VAL A 134 8.17 3.60 -6.71
N ASN A 135 7.21 4.37 -7.24
CA ASN A 135 6.76 5.62 -6.61
C ASN A 135 6.01 5.37 -5.30
N LEU A 136 5.18 4.31 -5.23
CA LEU A 136 4.52 3.92 -3.99
C LEU A 136 5.54 3.41 -2.98
N GLY A 137 6.51 2.61 -3.44
CA GLY A 137 7.63 2.13 -2.65
C GLY A 137 8.42 3.28 -2.05
N ASP A 138 8.84 4.26 -2.84
CA ASP A 138 9.57 5.45 -2.38
C ASP A 138 8.78 6.26 -1.36
N SER A 139 7.45 6.37 -1.55
CA SER A 139 6.55 7.00 -0.60
C SER A 139 6.43 6.21 0.72
N MET A 140 6.47 4.88 0.66
CA MET A 140 6.45 4.01 1.84
C MET A 140 7.84 3.80 2.47
N TYR A 141 8.92 4.09 1.74
CA TYR A 141 10.30 3.86 2.19
C TYR A 141 11.03 5.12 2.64
N VAL A 142 10.45 6.30 2.39
CA VAL A 142 11.05 7.65 2.51
C VAL A 142 12.56 7.61 2.75
N ILE A 143 13.23 7.51 1.61
CA ILE A 143 14.63 7.71 1.25
C ILE A 143 15.46 8.47 2.31
N LYS A 144 15.83 7.82 3.42
CA LYS A 144 17.14 7.90 4.09
C LYS A 144 17.15 7.05 5.37
N PRO A 145 17.89 5.92 5.39
CA PRO A 145 18.26 5.28 6.64
C PRO A 145 18.90 6.33 7.58
N PRO A 146 18.53 6.35 8.87
CA PRO A 146 17.80 5.30 9.58
C PRO A 146 16.26 5.48 9.63
N PHE A 147 15.69 6.51 9.02
CA PHE A 147 14.27 6.84 9.24
C PHE A 147 13.36 6.16 8.22
N SER A 148 12.28 5.55 8.72
CA SER A 148 11.21 4.95 7.93
C SER A 148 9.91 5.07 8.69
N GLY A 149 8.77 5.19 8.01
CA GLY A 149 7.49 5.39 8.69
C GLY A 149 7.27 6.86 9.07
N PRO A 150 6.43 7.13 10.09
CA PRO A 150 6.04 8.50 10.48
C PRO A 150 7.24 9.41 10.76
N THR A 151 8.30 8.91 11.40
CA THR A 151 9.50 9.71 11.72
C THR A 151 10.19 10.31 10.49
N ALA A 152 10.05 9.71 9.30
CA ALA A 152 10.60 10.29 8.09
C ALA A 152 9.90 11.61 7.71
N TYR A 153 8.57 11.66 7.77
CA TYR A 153 7.81 12.89 7.56
C TYR A 153 8.10 13.94 8.64
N ILE A 154 8.27 13.51 9.89
CA ILE A 154 8.65 14.40 11.00
C ILE A 154 10.02 15.02 10.73
N SER A 155 10.97 14.23 10.23
CA SER A 155 12.31 14.70 9.86
C SER A 155 12.28 15.70 8.72
N ASP A 156 11.30 15.60 7.82
CA ASP A 156 11.03 16.57 6.75
C ASP A 156 10.27 17.82 7.23
N GLY A 157 10.05 17.95 8.55
CA GLY A 157 9.46 19.13 9.19
C GLY A 157 7.95 19.09 9.38
N LEU A 158 7.31 17.94 9.12
CA LEU A 158 5.87 17.77 9.33
C LEU A 158 5.56 17.58 10.82
N ALA A 159 4.46 18.14 11.30
CA ALA A 159 4.02 17.88 12.67
C ALA A 159 3.63 16.41 12.84
N GLU A 160 3.87 15.85 14.03
CA GLU A 160 3.70 14.43 14.37
C GLU A 160 2.33 13.86 13.94
N HIS A 161 1.23 14.53 14.31
CA HIS A 161 -0.13 14.10 13.94
C HIS A 161 -0.36 14.05 12.41
N TRP A 162 0.23 14.97 11.65
CA TRP A 162 0.15 14.94 10.18
C TRP A 162 1.02 13.83 9.59
N ALA A 163 2.18 13.55 10.18
CA ALA A 163 3.05 12.45 9.78
C ALA A 163 2.38 11.09 9.98
N GLU A 164 1.78 10.87 11.16
CA GLU A 164 1.00 9.68 11.45
C GLU A 164 -0.18 9.50 10.49
N GLN A 165 -0.90 10.59 10.21
CA GLN A 165 -2.05 10.56 9.31
C GLN A 165 -1.60 10.16 7.89
N LYS A 166 -0.58 10.81 7.32
CA LYS A 166 -0.09 10.50 5.98
C LYS A 166 0.41 9.07 5.86
N TRP A 167 1.17 8.61 6.85
CA TRP A 167 1.62 7.22 6.92
C TRP A 167 0.44 6.24 6.99
N THR A 168 -0.56 6.55 7.81
CA THR A 168 -1.78 5.74 7.92
C THR A 168 -2.56 5.70 6.62
N ASN A 169 -2.69 6.83 5.92
CA ASN A 169 -3.42 6.92 4.65
C ASN A 169 -2.78 6.03 3.58
N LEU A 170 -1.45 6.12 3.41
CA LEU A 170 -0.71 5.26 2.47
C LEU A 170 -0.85 3.78 2.80
N ASN A 171 -0.70 3.38 4.07
CA ASN A 171 -0.85 1.98 4.47
C ASN A 171 -2.29 1.49 4.31
N THR A 172 -3.28 2.36 4.52
CA THR A 172 -4.70 2.05 4.32
C THR A 172 -5.01 1.85 2.83
N PHE A 173 -4.53 2.74 1.96
CA PHE A 173 -4.63 2.61 0.51
C PHE A 173 -3.99 1.30 0.03
N ALA A 174 -2.76 1.01 0.47
CA ALA A 174 -2.05 -0.22 0.12
C ALA A 174 -2.78 -1.48 0.62
N ALA A 175 -3.42 -1.42 1.79
CA ALA A 175 -4.27 -2.50 2.30
C ALA A 175 -5.47 -2.74 1.39
N TYR A 176 -6.14 -1.69 0.92
CA TYR A 176 -7.22 -1.84 -0.04
C TYR A 176 -6.78 -2.41 -1.39
N LEU A 177 -5.57 -2.06 -1.86
CA LEU A 177 -5.02 -2.67 -3.07
C LEU A 177 -4.87 -4.19 -2.92
N ILE A 178 -4.30 -4.67 -1.81
CA ILE A 178 -4.18 -6.11 -1.55
C ILE A 178 -5.55 -6.77 -1.40
N SER A 179 -6.46 -6.16 -0.64
CA SER A 179 -7.80 -6.69 -0.38
C SER A 179 -8.62 -6.87 -1.68
N GLY A 180 -8.46 -5.96 -2.65
CA GLY A 180 -9.14 -6.03 -3.95
C GLY A 180 -8.37 -6.73 -5.08
N SER A 181 -7.28 -7.43 -4.77
CA SER A 181 -6.31 -7.88 -5.78
C SER A 181 -6.61 -9.20 -6.50
N ASP A 182 -7.67 -9.92 -6.13
CA ASP A 182 -7.91 -11.28 -6.63
C ASP A 182 -8.02 -11.37 -8.17
N ASP A 183 -8.44 -10.30 -8.83
CA ASP A 183 -8.63 -10.21 -10.29
C ASP A 183 -7.73 -9.16 -10.97
N THR A 184 -6.55 -8.82 -10.41
CA THR A 184 -5.61 -7.91 -11.09
C THR A 184 -4.53 -8.66 -11.89
N PRO A 185 -4.24 -8.24 -13.14
CA PRO A 185 -3.09 -8.76 -13.88
C PRO A 185 -1.75 -8.26 -13.31
N TYR A 186 -1.78 -7.23 -12.47
CA TYR A 186 -0.62 -6.59 -11.86
C TYR A 186 -0.24 -7.27 -10.54
N SER A 187 1.03 -7.67 -10.40
CA SER A 187 1.52 -8.27 -9.15
C SER A 187 1.72 -7.21 -8.07
N LEU A 188 0.90 -7.30 -7.02
CA LEU A 188 1.01 -6.50 -5.80
C LEU A 188 1.84 -7.18 -4.69
N ALA A 189 2.55 -8.26 -5.01
CA ALA A 189 3.26 -9.07 -4.02
C ALA A 189 4.34 -8.30 -3.23
N TYR A 190 4.88 -7.22 -3.78
CA TYR A 190 5.84 -6.35 -3.10
C TYR A 190 5.22 -5.65 -1.88
N LEU A 191 3.89 -5.43 -1.86
CA LEU A 191 3.21 -4.79 -0.74
C LEU A 191 3.27 -5.64 0.53
N TYR A 192 3.30 -6.98 0.43
CA TYR A 192 3.45 -7.85 1.59
C TYR A 192 4.73 -7.57 2.39
N LEU A 193 5.81 -7.15 1.72
CA LEU A 193 7.04 -6.72 2.40
C LEU A 193 6.77 -5.50 3.29
N TYR A 194 6.05 -4.52 2.77
CA TYR A 194 5.70 -3.31 3.53
C TYR A 194 4.71 -3.62 4.65
N THR A 195 3.71 -4.46 4.40
CA THR A 195 2.75 -4.91 5.41
C THR A 195 3.45 -5.53 6.62
N PHE A 196 4.31 -6.54 6.40
CA PHE A 196 4.96 -7.22 7.51
C PHE A 196 5.97 -6.33 8.23
N ARG A 197 6.62 -5.41 7.51
CA ARG A 197 7.47 -4.39 8.13
C ARG A 197 6.65 -3.49 9.05
N THR A 198 5.56 -2.89 8.56
CA THR A 198 4.69 -2.01 9.36
C THR A 198 4.15 -2.71 10.61
N ILE A 199 3.70 -3.96 10.49
CA ILE A 199 3.21 -4.76 11.62
C ILE A 199 4.34 -5.06 12.61
N THR A 200 5.52 -5.47 12.12
CA THR A 200 6.69 -5.76 12.97
C THR A 200 7.16 -4.52 13.70
N ASP A 201 7.39 -3.42 12.98
CA ASP A 201 7.90 -2.16 13.54
C ASP A 201 6.92 -1.64 14.60
N SER A 202 5.62 -1.82 14.39
CA SER A 202 4.61 -1.47 15.37
C SER A 202 4.56 -2.38 16.59
N LEU A 203 4.54 -3.71 16.40
CA LEU A 203 4.16 -4.65 17.46
C LEU A 203 5.34 -5.37 18.12
N GLU A 204 6.51 -5.38 17.50
CA GLU A 204 7.69 -6.10 18.00
C GLU A 204 8.78 -5.20 18.57
N TYR A 205 8.59 -3.88 18.52
CA TYR A 205 9.47 -2.91 19.14
C TYR A 205 8.83 -2.29 20.38
N ASP A 206 9.68 -1.90 21.32
CA ASP A 206 9.26 -1.19 22.52
C ASP A 206 9.28 0.32 22.25
N PRO A 207 8.14 1.02 22.34
CA PRO A 207 8.07 2.45 22.07
C PRO A 207 8.90 3.32 23.02
N LYS A 208 9.40 2.75 24.13
CA LYS A 208 10.32 3.43 25.05
C LYS A 208 11.78 3.42 24.58
N THR A 209 12.07 2.80 23.43
CA THR A 209 13.43 2.69 22.88
C THR A 209 13.57 3.52 21.62
N GLU A 210 14.77 4.02 21.35
CA GLU A 210 15.08 4.80 20.13
C GLU A 210 14.67 4.05 18.85
N LYS A 211 14.92 2.74 18.81
CA LYS A 211 14.53 1.88 17.67
C LYS A 211 13.03 1.63 17.56
N GLY A 212 12.27 1.88 18.62
CA GLY A 212 10.82 1.69 18.65
C GLY A 212 10.04 2.99 18.59
N ILE A 213 10.68 4.11 18.26
CA ILE A 213 10.02 5.42 18.21
C ILE A 213 8.77 5.40 17.31
N ASP A 214 8.85 4.72 16.16
CA ASP A 214 7.72 4.55 15.23
C ASP A 214 6.69 3.48 15.65
N SER A 215 6.90 2.78 16.77
CA SER A 215 6.06 1.64 17.17
C SER A 215 4.60 2.05 17.38
N LEU A 216 4.36 3.11 18.16
CA LEU A 216 3.01 3.64 18.38
C LEU A 216 2.53 4.45 17.17
N HIS A 217 3.40 5.26 16.57
CA HIS A 217 3.05 6.05 15.38
C HIS A 217 2.57 5.17 14.20
N SER A 218 3.09 3.95 14.09
CA SER A 218 2.69 2.98 13.06
C SER A 218 1.53 2.06 13.48
N LEU A 219 1.05 2.12 14.73
CA LEU A 219 0.06 1.18 15.25
C LEU A 219 -1.25 1.25 14.51
N ARG A 220 -1.74 2.46 14.22
CA ARG A 220 -2.96 2.65 13.41
C ARG A 220 -2.80 2.02 12.03
N SER A 221 -1.63 2.20 11.40
CA SER A 221 -1.31 1.59 10.10
C SER A 221 -1.28 0.06 10.16
N ALA A 222 -0.68 -0.52 11.19
CA ALA A 222 -0.67 -1.97 11.41
C ALA A 222 -2.08 -2.53 11.60
N CYS A 223 -2.92 -1.86 12.40
CA CYS A 223 -4.32 -2.22 12.56
C CYS A 223 -5.09 -2.15 11.23
N ARG A 224 -4.85 -1.14 10.38
CA ARG A 224 -5.49 -1.01 9.05
C ARG A 224 -5.14 -2.16 8.11
N TRP A 225 -3.87 -2.59 8.07
CA TRP A 225 -3.47 -3.77 7.33
C TRP A 225 -4.24 -5.02 7.77
N ILE A 226 -4.33 -5.23 9.09
CA ILE A 226 -5.02 -6.39 9.65
C ILE A 226 -6.51 -6.34 9.33
N THR A 227 -7.17 -5.19 9.51
CA THR A 227 -8.63 -5.10 9.37
C THR A 227 -9.13 -5.08 7.93
N ILE A 228 -8.32 -4.58 6.99
CA ILE A 228 -8.73 -4.44 5.58
C ILE A 228 -8.27 -5.63 4.73
N ALA A 229 -7.04 -6.11 4.97
CA ALA A 229 -6.38 -7.11 4.13
C ALA A 229 -5.90 -8.33 4.92
N GLY A 230 -6.28 -8.46 6.20
CA GLY A 230 -5.78 -9.51 7.10
C GLY A 230 -6.01 -10.91 6.54
N GLU A 231 -7.13 -11.11 5.84
CA GLU A 231 -7.47 -12.34 5.15
C GLU A 231 -6.39 -12.77 4.13
N GLN A 232 -6.10 -11.87 3.19
CA GLN A 232 -5.15 -12.09 2.12
C GLN A 232 -3.73 -12.25 2.69
N ILE A 233 -3.35 -11.42 3.66
CA ILE A 233 -2.02 -11.46 4.30
C ILE A 233 -1.84 -12.75 5.09
N TRP A 234 -2.85 -13.19 5.85
CA TRP A 234 -2.81 -14.45 6.58
C TRP A 234 -2.62 -15.61 5.61
N THR A 235 -3.50 -15.72 4.60
CA THR A 235 -3.47 -16.76 3.58
C THR A 235 -2.11 -16.82 2.89
N GLU A 236 -1.58 -15.68 2.48
CA GLU A 236 -0.26 -15.58 1.86
C GLU A 236 0.86 -16.07 2.78
N SER A 237 0.82 -15.68 4.07
CA SER A 237 1.82 -16.10 5.06
C SER A 237 1.78 -17.59 5.39
N MET A 238 0.61 -18.25 5.22
CA MET A 238 0.46 -19.69 5.48
C MET A 238 0.80 -20.54 4.25
N ARG A 239 0.49 -20.05 3.04
CA ARG A 239 0.79 -20.76 1.77
C ARG A 239 2.27 -20.77 1.42
N SER A 240 2.98 -19.66 1.69
CA SER A 240 4.38 -19.50 1.33
C SER A 240 5.19 -18.97 2.50
N PRO A 241 6.39 -19.51 2.78
CA PRO A 241 7.28 -18.95 3.80
C PRO A 241 7.60 -17.47 3.52
N ARG A 242 6.92 -16.57 4.24
CA ARG A 242 7.20 -15.14 4.21
C ARG A 242 8.15 -14.78 5.34
N ASN A 243 9.09 -13.88 5.05
CA ASN A 243 10.09 -13.42 6.01
C ASN A 243 9.88 -11.94 6.31
N ALA A 244 10.01 -11.58 7.58
CA ALA A 244 10.19 -10.22 8.03
C ALA A 244 11.29 -10.17 9.09
N ALA A 245 12.02 -9.06 9.13
CA ALA A 245 12.97 -8.80 10.21
C ALA A 245 12.26 -8.98 11.56
N ALA A 246 12.91 -9.65 12.51
CA ALA A 246 12.35 -9.89 13.83
C ALA A 246 12.67 -8.70 14.74
N GLY A 247 11.65 -8.13 15.37
CA GLY A 247 11.82 -7.10 16.38
C GLY A 247 12.26 -7.68 17.73
N PRO A 248 12.82 -6.85 18.64
CA PRO A 248 13.35 -7.30 19.92
C PRO A 248 12.34 -8.04 20.82
N LEU A 249 11.05 -7.65 20.79
CA LEU A 249 10.03 -8.30 21.61
C LEU A 249 9.72 -9.70 21.12
N TRP A 250 9.66 -9.90 19.80
CA TRP A 250 9.54 -11.24 19.21
C TRP A 250 10.79 -12.06 19.50
N HIS A 251 11.98 -11.48 19.33
CA HIS A 251 13.23 -12.16 19.68
C HIS A 251 13.22 -12.67 21.12
N ARG A 252 12.82 -11.86 22.10
CA ARG A 252 12.76 -12.31 23.51
C ARG A 252 11.76 -13.44 23.71
N LYS A 253 10.58 -13.36 23.11
CA LYS A 253 9.55 -14.40 23.19
C LYS A 253 10.03 -15.70 22.54
N TYR A 254 10.57 -15.60 21.34
CA TYR A 254 11.06 -16.72 20.53
C TYR A 254 12.36 -17.33 21.06
N HIS A 255 13.23 -16.55 21.74
CA HIS A 255 14.44 -17.07 22.40
C HIS A 255 14.12 -18.04 23.54
N VAL A 256 13.03 -17.79 24.28
CA VAL A 256 12.58 -18.67 25.37
C VAL A 256 12.19 -20.05 24.82
N ASP A 257 11.65 -20.10 23.60
CA ASP A 257 11.24 -21.33 22.94
C ASP A 257 12.42 -22.01 22.20
N LEU A 258 13.35 -21.24 21.62
CA LEU A 258 14.49 -21.71 20.81
C LEU A 258 15.61 -22.43 21.58
N VAL A 259 15.83 -22.14 22.87
CA VAL A 259 16.83 -22.88 23.68
C VAL A 259 16.52 -24.39 23.69
N LYS A 260 15.30 -24.79 23.33
CA LYS A 260 14.87 -26.18 23.22
C LYS A 260 14.99 -26.81 21.83
N SER A 261 15.10 -26.05 20.73
CA SER A 261 14.96 -26.61 19.36
C SER A 261 16.10 -26.35 18.37
N GLY A 262 17.02 -25.41 18.63
CA GLY A 262 18.21 -25.19 17.78
C GLY A 262 17.97 -24.56 16.39
N GLN A 263 16.76 -24.07 16.10
CA GLN A 263 16.36 -23.56 14.77
C GLN A 263 16.47 -22.03 14.63
N TRP A 264 17.70 -21.52 14.55
CA TRP A 264 17.94 -20.07 14.42
C TRP A 264 17.46 -19.44 13.09
N GLY A 265 17.07 -20.21 12.08
CA GLY A 265 16.57 -19.70 10.80
C GLY A 265 15.09 -19.29 10.81
N GLU A 266 14.30 -19.76 11.80
CA GLU A 266 12.84 -19.66 11.77
C GLU A 266 12.28 -18.39 12.40
N ARG A 267 13.12 -17.63 13.10
CA ARG A 267 12.75 -16.37 13.78
C ARG A 267 12.24 -15.28 12.83
N SER A 268 12.66 -15.29 11.56
CA SER A 268 12.21 -14.33 10.56
C SER A 268 10.92 -14.75 9.87
N LEU A 269 10.49 -16.01 10.01
CA LEU A 269 9.28 -16.50 9.38
C LEU A 269 8.03 -15.85 9.99
N ILE A 270 7.06 -15.54 9.14
CA ILE A 270 5.71 -15.16 9.58
C ILE A 270 4.90 -16.43 9.79
N THR A 271 4.85 -16.89 11.05
CA THR A 271 4.09 -18.09 11.44
C THR A 271 2.79 -17.72 12.15
N SER A 272 1.86 -18.67 12.28
CA SER A 272 0.65 -18.50 13.09
C SER A 272 0.97 -18.11 14.54
N GLN A 273 2.06 -18.63 15.11
CA GLN A 273 2.54 -18.25 16.44
C GLN A 273 2.98 -16.77 16.52
N ARG A 274 3.60 -16.25 15.45
CA ARG A 274 4.00 -14.84 15.36
C ARG A 274 2.78 -13.93 15.26
N TRP A 275 1.79 -14.31 14.45
CA TRP A 275 0.47 -13.66 14.41
C TRP A 275 -0.21 -13.63 15.80
N LEU A 276 -0.28 -14.75 16.51
CA LEU A 276 -0.85 -14.78 17.86
C LEU A 276 -0.03 -13.94 18.87
N ALA A 277 1.27 -13.78 18.66
CA ALA A 277 2.08 -12.86 19.44
C ALA A 277 1.70 -11.40 19.19
N TRP A 278 1.44 -11.03 17.93
CA TRP A 278 0.91 -9.72 17.55
C TRP A 278 -0.48 -9.48 18.17
N ALA A 279 -1.40 -10.44 18.11
CA ALA A 279 -2.71 -10.35 18.76
C ALA A 279 -2.58 -10.09 20.28
N SER A 280 -1.69 -10.82 20.96
CA SER A 280 -1.43 -10.60 22.39
C SER A 280 -0.82 -9.22 22.67
N ARG A 281 0.01 -8.69 21.77
CA ARG A 281 0.58 -7.34 21.91
C ARG A 281 -0.50 -6.27 21.75
N LEU A 282 -1.38 -6.42 20.77
CA LEU A 282 -2.51 -5.51 20.52
C LEU A 282 -3.43 -5.41 21.75
N ASP A 283 -3.80 -6.53 22.37
CA ASP A 283 -4.58 -6.52 23.62
C ASP A 283 -3.88 -5.77 24.75
N LYS A 284 -2.56 -5.97 24.91
CA LYS A 284 -1.76 -5.27 25.94
C LYS A 284 -1.77 -3.76 25.72
N LEU A 285 -1.65 -3.32 24.46
CA LEU A 285 -1.69 -1.91 24.11
C LEU A 285 -3.09 -1.33 24.36
N ALA A 286 -4.14 -2.07 23.95
CA ALA A 286 -5.54 -1.69 24.17
C ALA A 286 -5.96 -1.63 25.65
N GLY A 287 -5.25 -2.33 26.54
CA GLY A 287 -5.42 -2.27 27.99
C GLY A 287 -4.54 -1.24 28.70
N SER A 288 -3.69 -0.52 27.97
CA SER A 288 -2.77 0.48 28.54
C SER A 288 -3.28 1.91 28.35
N ASP A 289 -2.59 2.85 28.99
CA ASP A 289 -2.80 4.30 28.86
C ASP A 289 -1.93 4.94 27.75
N MET A 290 -1.22 4.12 26.96
CA MET A 290 -0.26 4.58 25.96
C MET A 290 -0.90 5.02 24.65
N ILE A 291 -2.17 4.70 24.42
CA ILE A 291 -2.91 5.01 23.19
C ILE A 291 -4.30 5.52 23.54
N GLU A 292 -4.86 6.30 22.63
CA GLU A 292 -6.20 6.87 22.65
C GLU A 292 -7.29 5.81 22.44
N ASP A 293 -8.52 6.14 22.86
CA ASP A 293 -9.62 5.16 22.93
C ASP A 293 -10.02 4.58 21.56
N GLU A 294 -10.03 5.40 20.50
CA GLU A 294 -10.29 4.92 19.13
C GLU A 294 -9.28 3.83 18.71
N LEU A 295 -7.99 4.05 19.00
CA LEU A 295 -6.93 3.10 18.67
C LEU A 295 -6.97 1.85 19.57
N LYS A 296 -7.47 1.95 20.80
CA LYS A 296 -7.74 0.77 21.64
C LYS A 296 -8.78 -0.14 20.99
N ASP A 297 -9.85 0.42 20.47
CA ASP A 297 -10.92 -0.35 19.82
C ASP A 297 -10.43 -1.00 18.53
N MET A 298 -9.66 -0.26 17.73
CA MET A 298 -8.98 -0.82 16.55
C MET A 298 -8.04 -1.97 16.91
N ALA A 299 -7.25 -1.81 17.98
CA ALA A 299 -6.31 -2.83 18.44
C ALA A 299 -7.03 -4.11 18.92
N ARG A 300 -8.11 -3.98 19.70
CA ARG A 300 -8.93 -5.13 20.12
C ARG A 300 -9.53 -5.85 18.93
N SER A 301 -10.13 -5.11 18.00
CA SER A 301 -10.75 -5.65 16.79
C SER A 301 -9.72 -6.40 15.94
N SER A 302 -8.53 -5.82 15.78
CA SER A 302 -7.42 -6.45 15.04
C SER A 302 -6.94 -7.73 15.75
N ALA A 303 -6.82 -7.73 17.08
CA ALA A 303 -6.42 -8.91 17.85
C ALA A 303 -7.44 -10.04 17.75
N GLU A 304 -8.73 -9.72 17.78
CA GLU A 304 -9.82 -10.67 17.61
C GLU A 304 -9.82 -11.27 16.20
N MET A 305 -9.63 -10.45 15.18
CA MET A 305 -9.55 -10.89 13.78
C MET A 305 -8.38 -11.85 13.55
N ILE A 306 -7.20 -11.57 14.11
CA ILE A 306 -6.07 -12.52 14.04
C ILE A 306 -6.42 -13.88 14.65
N ARG A 307 -7.12 -13.88 15.79
CA ARG A 307 -7.55 -15.13 16.43
C ARG A 307 -8.62 -15.85 15.63
N MET A 308 -9.47 -15.12 14.91
CA MET A 308 -10.44 -15.70 14.00
C MET A 308 -9.72 -16.42 12.85
N PHE A 309 -8.74 -15.79 12.21
CA PHE A 309 -7.94 -16.44 11.17
C PHE A 309 -7.27 -17.72 11.66
N GLU A 310 -6.68 -17.70 12.86
CA GLU A 310 -6.05 -18.89 13.42
C GLU A 310 -7.04 -20.01 13.74
N ARG A 311 -8.26 -19.69 14.20
CA ARG A 311 -9.28 -20.71 14.51
C ARG A 311 -9.93 -21.29 13.27
N GLU A 312 -10.22 -20.45 12.29
CA GLU A 312 -11.10 -20.79 11.17
C GLU A 312 -10.32 -21.19 9.93
N TRP A 313 -9.10 -20.68 9.74
CA TRP A 313 -8.30 -20.88 8.52
C TRP A 313 -6.94 -21.51 8.81
N VAL A 314 -6.97 -22.59 9.58
CA VAL A 314 -5.88 -23.55 9.61
C VAL A 314 -5.89 -24.28 8.28
N PHE A 315 -4.94 -23.98 7.40
CA PHE A 315 -4.70 -24.79 6.22
C PHE A 315 -4.20 -26.16 6.70
N ASP A 316 -5.06 -27.19 6.60
CA ASP A 316 -4.60 -28.56 6.72
C ASP A 316 -3.61 -28.80 5.57
N ILE A 317 -2.31 -28.86 5.90
CA ILE A 317 -1.19 -29.12 4.98
C ILE A 317 -1.35 -30.46 4.21
N LYS A 318 -2.41 -31.23 4.49
CA LYS A 318 -2.69 -32.53 3.88
C LYS A 318 -3.41 -32.46 2.54
N ASP A 319 -4.03 -31.34 2.18
CA ASP A 319 -4.90 -31.31 0.97
C ASP A 319 -4.22 -30.78 -0.31
N GLU A 320 -2.92 -30.43 -0.27
CA GLU A 320 -2.15 -30.01 -1.47
C GLU A 320 -1.10 -31.05 -1.93
N ILE A 321 -1.27 -32.32 -1.56
CA ILE A 321 -0.57 -33.44 -2.23
C ILE A 321 -1.60 -34.28 -2.98
N GLN A 322 -2.04 -33.80 -4.15
CA GLN A 322 -2.59 -34.61 -5.23
C GLN A 322 -2.05 -34.15 -6.58
#